data_AF-A0AAE0DXD0-F1
#
_entry.id   AF-A0AAE0DXD0-F1
#
_cell.length_a   1.000
_cell.length_b   1.000
_cell.length_c   1.000
_cell.angle_alpha   90.00
_cell.angle_beta   90.00
_cell.angle_gamma   90.00
#
_symmetry.space_group_name_H-M   'P 1'
#
loop_
_entity.id
_entity.type
_entity.pdbx_description
1 polymer ?
#
loop_
_entity_poly.entity_id
_entity_poly.type
_entity_poly.pdbx_seq_one_letter_code
_entity_poly.pdbx_strand_id
1 'polypeptide(L)'
;MPTYKLEHANIDLSMDRINQLKRQFNESTGLTFSAFEIVAASFWSRRTKAIKFERNTEVKLVFFANCRQMLDPPLPKGFYGNCFFPVTITSSSDWVETASDVDVLKLIQEAKTKLAVEFGKFMEGDYMRNGDENPVAPPVRDVVHGRS
;
A
#
# COMPACT_ATOMS: atom_id res chain seq x y z
N MET A 1 18.91 4.10 -18.89
CA MET A 1 18.33 3.55 -17.64
C MET A 1 19.37 3.69 -16.55
N PRO A 2 19.00 4.01 -15.31
CA PRO A 2 19.96 4.06 -14.22
C PRO A 2 20.59 2.68 -14.00
N THR A 3 21.90 2.63 -13.80
CA THR A 3 22.72 1.42 -13.68
C THR A 3 22.78 0.90 -12.24
N TYR A 4 21.64 0.89 -11.52
CA TYR A 4 21.63 0.39 -10.15
C TYR A 4 21.56 -1.15 -10.15
N LYS A 5 22.54 -1.79 -9.53
CA LYS A 5 22.51 -3.23 -9.27
C LYS A 5 21.62 -3.47 -8.05
N LEU A 6 20.45 -4.08 -8.25
CA LEU A 6 19.60 -4.49 -7.15
C LEU A 6 20.14 -5.78 -6.54
N GLU A 7 20.22 -5.81 -5.21
CA GLU A 7 20.61 -6.99 -4.45
C GLU A 7 19.41 -7.52 -3.66
N HIS A 8 19.32 -8.85 -3.57
CA HIS A 8 18.27 -9.51 -2.83
C HIS A 8 18.63 -9.59 -1.34
N ALA A 9 17.71 -9.20 -0.48
CA ALA A 9 17.85 -9.32 0.97
C ALA A 9 16.59 -9.97 1.55
N ASN A 10 16.79 -10.89 2.50
CA ASN A 10 15.71 -11.48 3.30
C ASN A 10 15.71 -10.82 4.67
N ILE A 11 14.52 -10.49 5.18
CA ILE A 11 14.34 -9.96 6.53
C ILE A 11 13.31 -10.82 7.24
N ASP A 12 13.74 -11.50 8.30
CA ASP A 12 12.89 -12.37 9.09
C ASP A 12 12.27 -11.59 10.26
N LEU A 13 10.95 -11.64 10.36
CA LEU A 13 10.19 -11.08 11.47
C LEU A 13 9.45 -12.20 12.18
N SER A 14 9.87 -12.50 13.41
CA SER A 14 9.25 -13.56 14.19
C SER A 14 7.81 -13.19 14.58
N MET A 15 6.95 -14.22 14.71
CA MET A 15 5.58 -14.00 15.17
C MET A 15 5.53 -13.45 16.59
N ASP A 16 6.48 -13.80 17.45
CA ASP A 16 6.58 -13.21 18.79
C ASP A 16 6.79 -11.70 18.73
N ARG A 17 7.67 -11.24 17.83
CA ARG A 17 7.91 -9.81 17.64
C ARG A 17 6.67 -9.10 17.09
N ILE A 18 6.01 -9.70 16.09
CA ILE A 18 4.76 -9.16 15.53
C ILE A 18 3.68 -9.08 16.60
N ASN A 19 3.52 -10.12 17.43
CA ASN A 19 2.52 -10.16 18.49
C ASN A 19 2.85 -9.16 19.62
N GLN A 20 4.12 -8.96 19.94
CA GLN A 20 4.55 -7.90 20.86
C GLN A 20 4.16 -6.52 20.33
N LEU A 21 4.43 -6.24 19.05
CA LEU A 21 4.05 -4.97 18.42
C LEU A 21 2.53 -4.77 18.41
N LYS A 22 1.75 -5.81 18.08
CA LYS A 22 0.28 -5.75 18.16
C LYS A 22 -0.21 -5.35 19.54
N ARG A 23 0.34 -5.95 20.60
CA ARG A 23 -0.03 -5.60 21.99
C ARG A 23 0.33 -4.15 22.31
N GLN A 24 1.56 -3.72 22.00
CA GLN A 24 2.04 -2.35 22.25
C GLN A 24 1.18 -1.29 21.55
N PHE A 25 0.81 -1.53 20.29
CA PHE A 25 -0.07 -0.62 19.57
C PHE A 25 -1.49 -0.64 20.12
N ASN A 26 -2.00 -1.80 20.53
CA ASN A 26 -3.32 -1.90 21.14
C ASN A 26 -3.39 -1.18 22.50
N GLU A 27 -2.38 -1.35 23.35
CA GLU A 27 -2.28 -0.68 24.65
C GLU A 27 -2.18 0.84 24.52
N SER A 28 -1.46 1.34 23.50
CA SER A 28 -1.27 2.78 23.31
C SER A 28 -2.40 3.48 22.55
N THR A 29 -3.15 2.76 21.69
CA THR A 29 -4.15 3.38 20.79
C THR A 29 -5.57 2.85 20.96
N GLY A 30 -5.76 1.72 21.63
CA GLY A 30 -7.02 0.97 21.64
C GLY A 30 -7.35 0.26 20.32
N LEU A 31 -6.55 0.43 19.27
CA LEU A 31 -6.79 -0.14 17.94
C LEU A 31 -6.09 -1.50 17.78
N THR A 32 -6.61 -2.32 16.87
CA THR A 32 -5.96 -3.58 16.49
C THR A 32 -5.42 -3.46 15.07
N PHE A 33 -4.22 -3.97 14.84
CA PHE A 33 -3.57 -3.96 13.53
C PHE A 33 -3.21 -5.39 13.10
N SER A 34 -3.36 -5.67 11.82
CA SER A 34 -2.93 -6.93 11.23
C SER A 34 -1.42 -7.03 11.15
N ALA A 35 -0.89 -8.25 11.03
CA ALA A 35 0.55 -8.45 10.83
C ALA A 35 1.03 -7.75 9.55
N PHE A 36 0.21 -7.80 8.48
CA PHE A 36 0.46 -7.09 7.24
C PHE A 36 0.59 -5.58 7.45
N GLU A 37 -0.35 -4.95 8.16
CA GLU A 37 -0.30 -3.50 8.43
C GLU A 37 0.98 -3.10 9.17
N ILE A 38 1.37 -3.85 10.21
CA ILE A 38 2.59 -3.60 10.99
C ILE A 38 3.84 -3.72 10.13
N VAL A 39 3.93 -4.77 9.31
CA VAL A 39 5.07 -4.99 8.42
C VAL A 39 5.12 -3.90 7.35
N ALA A 40 4.00 -3.64 6.67
CA ALA A 40 3.93 -2.64 5.61
C ALA A 40 4.28 -1.23 6.11
N ALA A 41 3.75 -0.81 7.27
CA ALA A 41 4.11 0.47 7.89
C ALA A 41 5.61 0.55 8.19
N SER A 42 6.12 -0.48 8.88
CA SER A 42 7.53 -0.55 9.27
C SER A 42 8.48 -0.43 8.07
N PHE A 43 8.20 -1.18 7.01
CA PHE A 43 9.02 -1.18 5.79
C PHE A 43 8.88 0.11 5.00
N TRP A 44 7.67 0.65 4.85
CA TRP A 44 7.46 1.87 4.10
C TRP A 44 8.16 3.06 4.75
N SER A 45 8.01 3.24 6.06
CA SER A 45 8.72 4.30 6.81
C SER A 45 10.23 4.14 6.75
N ARG A 46 10.76 2.93 6.95
CA ARG A 46 12.22 2.67 6.92
C ARG A 46 12.81 2.84 5.53
N ARG A 47 12.12 2.38 4.48
CA ARG A 47 12.55 2.53 3.10
C ARG A 47 12.59 4.00 2.70
N THR A 48 11.56 4.77 3.04
CA THR A 48 11.52 6.21 2.77
C THR A 48 12.69 6.93 3.44
N LYS A 49 12.94 6.64 4.72
CA LYS A 49 14.10 7.17 5.47
C LYS A 49 15.45 6.81 4.85
N ALA A 50 15.61 5.56 4.40
CA ALA A 50 16.86 5.07 3.84
C ALA A 50 17.21 5.71 2.49
N ILE A 51 16.19 5.99 1.66
CA ILE A 51 16.39 6.58 0.33
C ILE A 51 16.74 8.08 0.41
N LYS A 52 16.30 8.78 1.47
CA LYS A 52 16.53 10.23 1.65
C LYS A 52 16.05 11.04 0.45
N PHE A 53 14.75 10.91 0.15
CA PHE A 53 14.12 11.70 -0.90
C PHE A 53 14.24 13.21 -0.65
N GLU A 54 14.14 14.00 -1.72
CA GLU A 54 13.96 15.44 -1.59
C GLU A 54 12.64 15.72 -0.84
N ARG A 55 12.61 16.82 -0.07
CA ARG A 55 11.41 17.19 0.69
C ARG A 55 10.20 17.28 -0.24
N ASN A 56 9.04 16.86 0.26
CA ASN A 56 7.78 16.87 -0.48
C ASN A 56 7.77 15.97 -1.75
N THR A 57 8.75 15.07 -1.92
CA THR A 57 8.67 14.02 -2.96
C THR A 57 7.49 13.11 -2.65
N GLU A 58 6.65 12.84 -3.65
CA GLU A 58 5.55 11.90 -3.55
C GLU A 58 6.07 10.46 -3.43
N VAL A 59 5.65 9.75 -2.38
CA VAL A 59 5.96 8.33 -2.18
C VAL A 59 4.68 7.52 -2.09
N LYS A 60 4.68 6.36 -2.75
CA LYS A 60 3.53 5.46 -2.80
C LYS A 60 3.81 4.13 -2.11
N LEU A 61 2.85 3.64 -1.34
CA LEU A 61 2.76 2.24 -0.90
C LEU A 61 1.63 1.57 -1.68
N VAL A 62 1.97 0.54 -2.45
CA VAL A 62 0.99 -0.22 -3.26
C VAL A 62 0.97 -1.66 -2.79
N PHE A 63 -0.22 -2.19 -2.54
CA PHE A 63 -0.44 -3.60 -2.26
C PHE A 63 -1.69 -4.10 -2.98
N PHE A 64 -1.72 -5.40 -3.28
CA PHE A 64 -2.83 -6.01 -4.01
C PHE A 64 -3.73 -6.78 -3.05
N ALA A 65 -5.01 -6.41 -2.99
CA ALA A 65 -5.99 -7.05 -2.14
C ALA A 65 -6.77 -8.12 -2.92
N ASN A 66 -7.06 -9.25 -2.27
CA ASN A 66 -7.86 -10.32 -2.86
C ASN A 66 -9.35 -9.95 -2.85
N CYS A 67 -9.95 -9.79 -4.03
CA CYS A 67 -11.33 -9.32 -4.17
C CYS A 67 -12.34 -10.46 -4.41
N ARG A 68 -11.90 -11.73 -4.37
CA ARG A 68 -12.76 -12.89 -4.64
C ARG A 68 -14.02 -12.93 -3.77
N GLN A 69 -13.90 -12.52 -2.51
CA GLN A 69 -15.02 -12.52 -1.55
C GLN A 69 -15.85 -11.24 -1.59
N MET A 70 -15.47 -10.26 -2.42
CA MET A 70 -16.12 -8.95 -2.53
C MET A 70 -17.10 -8.87 -3.71
N LEU A 71 -17.17 -9.93 -4.52
CA LEU A 71 -18.12 -10.08 -5.62
C LEU A 71 -19.44 -10.66 -5.11
N ASP A 72 -20.54 -10.37 -5.81
CA ASP A 72 -21.85 -10.96 -5.54
C ASP A 72 -22.38 -11.68 -6.80
N PRO A 73 -22.41 -13.04 -6.80
CA PRO A 73 -21.97 -13.93 -5.73
C PRO A 73 -20.42 -14.00 -5.61
N PRO A 74 -19.88 -14.38 -4.43
CA PRO A 74 -18.44 -14.57 -4.24
C PRO A 74 -17.86 -15.61 -5.19
N LEU A 75 -16.61 -15.41 -5.63
CA LEU A 75 -15.94 -16.38 -6.48
C LEU A 75 -15.71 -17.70 -5.73
N PRO A 76 -15.88 -18.85 -6.40
CA PRO A 76 -15.80 -20.15 -5.77
C PRO A 76 -14.38 -20.44 -5.27
N LYS A 77 -14.30 -21.23 -4.20
CA LYS A 77 -13.03 -21.80 -3.76
C LYS A 77 -12.44 -22.66 -4.88
N GLY A 78 -11.19 -22.39 -5.26
CA GLY A 78 -10.54 -23.07 -6.39
C GLY A 78 -10.64 -22.35 -7.74
N PHE A 79 -11.23 -21.15 -7.79
CA PHE A 79 -11.19 -20.31 -8.98
C PHE A 79 -9.74 -20.05 -9.44
N TYR A 80 -9.42 -20.49 -10.66
CA TYR A 80 -8.05 -20.45 -11.22
C TYR A 80 -7.60 -19.04 -11.63
N GLY A 81 -8.52 -18.15 -11.96
CA GLY A 81 -8.19 -16.81 -12.43
C GLY A 81 -7.70 -15.86 -11.34
N ASN A 82 -7.13 -14.73 -11.78
CA ASN A 82 -6.77 -13.61 -10.93
C ASN A 82 -8.00 -12.77 -10.58
N CYS A 83 -8.10 -12.38 -9.31
CA CYS A 83 -9.09 -11.42 -8.84
C CYS A 83 -8.46 -10.68 -7.67
N PHE A 84 -7.80 -9.58 -8.00
CA PHE A 84 -7.19 -8.69 -7.04
C PHE A 84 -7.39 -7.24 -7.47
N PHE A 85 -7.35 -6.33 -6.50
CA PHE A 85 -7.45 -4.91 -6.74
C PHE A 85 -6.26 -4.19 -6.06
N PRO A 86 -5.56 -3.29 -6.78
CA PRO A 86 -4.50 -2.50 -6.20
C PRO A 86 -5.07 -1.48 -5.22
N VAL A 87 -4.45 -1.40 -4.04
CA VAL A 87 -4.66 -0.32 -3.08
C VAL A 87 -3.40 0.52 -3.07
N THR A 88 -3.57 1.79 -3.44
CA THR A 88 -2.48 2.78 -3.50
C THR A 88 -2.66 3.80 -2.40
N ILE A 89 -1.62 3.97 -1.60
CA ILE A 89 -1.51 5.02 -0.59
C ILE A 89 -0.43 5.98 -1.06
N THR A 90 -0.77 7.25 -1.16
CA THR A 90 0.14 8.32 -1.57
C THR A 90 0.34 9.28 -0.39
N SER A 91 1.58 9.62 -0.09
CA SER A 91 1.92 10.62 0.91
C SER A 91 3.24 11.31 0.55
N SER A 92 3.56 12.41 1.23
CA SER A 92 4.86 13.07 1.07
C SER A 92 5.95 12.31 1.82
N SER A 93 7.15 12.28 1.25
CA SER A 93 8.32 11.64 1.84
C SER A 93 8.65 12.17 3.24
N ASP A 94 8.52 13.48 3.46
CA ASP A 94 8.73 14.14 4.75
C ASP A 94 7.69 13.73 5.80
N TRP A 95 6.42 13.55 5.41
CA TRP A 95 5.40 13.02 6.30
C TRP A 95 5.71 11.57 6.67
N VAL A 96 5.98 10.70 5.70
CA VAL A 96 6.27 9.27 5.96
C VAL A 96 7.55 9.08 6.78
N GLU A 97 8.52 9.98 6.64
CA GLU A 97 9.75 9.99 7.45
C GLU A 97 9.51 10.42 8.90
N THR A 98 8.67 11.42 9.13
CA THR A 98 8.50 12.03 10.47
C THR A 98 7.29 11.51 11.24
N ALA A 99 6.33 10.89 10.56
CA ALA A 99 5.13 10.31 11.16
C ALA A 99 5.48 9.23 12.19
N SER A 100 4.61 9.11 13.21
CA SER A 100 4.71 8.00 14.14
C SER A 100 4.32 6.68 13.45
N ASP A 101 4.83 5.55 13.96
CA ASP A 101 4.43 4.22 13.44
C ASP A 101 2.90 4.04 13.48
N VAL A 102 2.24 4.62 14.49
CA VAL A 102 0.78 4.59 14.65
C VAL A 102 0.06 5.35 13.54
N ASP A 103 0.57 6.51 13.13
CA ASP A 103 -0.07 7.31 12.08
C ASP A 103 0.02 6.62 10.72
N VAL A 104 1.18 6.03 10.43
CA VAL A 104 1.38 5.23 9.21
C VAL A 104 0.50 3.97 9.23
N LEU A 105 0.36 3.32 10.39
CA LEU A 105 -0.54 2.19 10.57
C LEU A 105 -2.01 2.55 10.31
N LYS A 106 -2.48 3.67 10.87
CA LYS A 106 -3.84 4.18 10.65
C LYS A 106 -4.07 4.48 9.17
N LEU A 107 -3.13 5.14 8.52
CA LEU A 107 -3.22 5.43 7.08
C LEU A 107 -3.39 4.16 6.24
N ILE A 108 -2.63 3.10 6.55
CA ILE A 108 -2.74 1.80 5.86
C ILE A 108 -4.07 1.11 6.17
N GLN A 109 -4.51 1.13 7.42
CA GLN A 109 -5.77 0.54 7.85
C GLN A 109 -6.98 1.24 7.21
N GLU A 110 -6.95 2.57 7.11
CA GLU A 110 -7.98 3.37 6.43
C GLU A 110 -8.06 3.02 4.94
N ALA A 111 -6.92 2.97 4.25
CA ALA A 111 -6.87 2.57 2.84
C ALA A 111 -7.42 1.16 2.62
N LYS A 112 -7.07 0.22 3.50
CA LYS A 112 -7.60 -1.14 3.47
C LYS A 112 -9.10 -1.20 3.75
N THR A 113 -9.63 -0.35 4.65
CA THR A 113 -11.07 -0.31 4.97
C THR A 113 -11.89 0.25 3.81
N LYS A 114 -11.32 1.17 3.03
CA LYS A 114 -11.95 1.74 1.82
C LYS A 114 -11.98 0.77 0.64
N LEU A 115 -11.24 -0.34 0.68
CA LEU A 115 -11.13 -1.30 -0.42
C LEU A 115 -12.47 -1.72 -1.01
N ALA A 116 -13.48 -2.03 -0.18
CA ALA A 116 -14.77 -2.50 -0.67
C ALA A 116 -15.50 -1.44 -1.49
N VAL A 117 -15.42 -0.18 -1.05
CA VAL A 117 -16.04 0.97 -1.72
C VAL A 117 -15.32 1.26 -3.03
N GLU A 118 -13.99 1.33 -3.01
CA GLU A 118 -13.19 1.65 -4.20
C GLU A 118 -13.28 0.52 -5.25
N PHE A 119 -13.31 -0.74 -4.81
CA PHE A 119 -13.55 -1.87 -5.71
C PHE A 119 -14.96 -1.83 -6.32
N GLY A 120 -15.99 -1.46 -5.55
CA GLY A 120 -17.36 -1.29 -6.05
C GLY A 120 -17.45 -0.22 -7.14
N LYS A 121 -16.92 0.98 -6.87
CA LYS A 121 -16.82 2.07 -7.86
C LYS A 121 -16.11 1.63 -9.15
N PHE A 122 -15.05 0.83 -9.01
CA PHE A 122 -14.32 0.30 -10.16
C PHE A 122 -15.19 -0.63 -11.00
N MET A 123 -15.95 -1.52 -10.35
CA MET A 123 -16.88 -2.42 -11.02
C MET A 123 -18.02 -1.67 -11.73
N GLU A 124 -18.44 -0.52 -11.20
CA GLU A 124 -19.46 0.37 -11.78
C GLU A 124 -18.92 1.25 -12.91
N GLY A 125 -17.60 1.33 -13.09
CA GLY A 125 -16.93 2.12 -14.12
C GLY A 125 -16.76 3.60 -13.78
N ASP A 126 -16.89 3.99 -12.50
CA ASP A 126 -16.90 5.39 -12.06
C ASP A 126 -15.60 6.14 -12.36
N TYR A 127 -14.44 5.47 -12.25
CA TYR A 127 -13.13 6.10 -12.53
C TYR A 127 -12.98 6.53 -13.99
N MET A 128 -13.71 5.90 -14.92
CA MET A 128 -13.72 6.30 -16.34
C MET A 128 -14.64 7.49 -16.61
N ARG A 129 -15.57 7.80 -15.69
CA ARG A 129 -16.59 8.86 -15.85
C ARG A 129 -16.20 10.15 -15.14
N ASN A 130 -15.47 10.05 -14.02
CA ASN A 130 -15.16 11.20 -13.16
C ASN A 130 -13.75 11.79 -13.38
N GLY A 131 -12.93 11.19 -14.25
CA GLY A 131 -11.56 11.67 -14.52
C GLY A 131 -10.56 11.37 -13.38
N ASP A 132 -10.96 10.55 -12.41
CA ASP A 132 -10.09 10.04 -11.35
C ASP A 132 -9.03 9.07 -11.92
N GLU A 133 -7.85 9.01 -11.30
CA GLU A 133 -6.78 8.11 -11.72
C GLU A 133 -7.26 6.65 -11.66
N ASN A 134 -7.25 5.96 -12.81
CA ASN A 134 -7.67 4.55 -12.87
C ASN A 134 -6.69 3.70 -12.03
N PRO A 135 -7.16 3.07 -10.95
CA PRO A 135 -6.29 2.36 -10.01
C PRO A 135 -5.58 1.16 -10.64
N VAL A 136 -6.10 0.64 -11.76
CA VAL A 136 -5.55 -0.52 -12.48
C VAL A 136 -4.78 -0.09 -13.75
N ALA A 137 -4.71 1.21 -14.05
CA ALA A 137 -3.93 1.68 -15.19
C ALA A 137 -2.43 1.43 -14.96
N PRO A 138 -1.70 0.97 -15.99
CA PRO A 138 -0.25 0.90 -15.90
C PRO A 138 0.33 2.31 -15.69
N PRO A 139 1.41 2.46 -14.89
CA PRO A 139 2.05 3.74 -14.71
C PRO A 139 2.48 4.28 -16.08
N VAL A 140 2.00 5.48 -16.41
CA VAL A 140 2.40 6.19 -17.63
C VAL A 140 3.89 6.44 -17.50
N ARG A 141 4.70 5.87 -18.39
CA ARG A 141 6.11 6.23 -18.46
C ARG A 141 6.16 7.68 -18.87
N ASP A 142 6.66 8.56 -18.00
CA ASP A 142 7.07 9.90 -18.40
C ASP A 142 8.11 9.73 -19.52
N VAL A 143 7.68 9.96 -20.76
CA VAL A 143 8.58 10.09 -21.90
C VAL A 143 9.31 11.40 -21.67
N VAL A 144 10.44 11.33 -20.97
CA VAL A 144 11.40 12.43 -20.88
C VAL A 144 11.78 12.77 -22.32
N HIS A 145 11.16 13.82 -22.85
CA HIS A 145 11.55 14.44 -24.10
C HIS A 145 12.90 15.12 -23.85
N GLY A 146 13.98 14.37 -24.07
CA GLY A 146 15.31 14.95 -24.19
C GLY A 146 15.32 15.88 -25.40
N ARG A 147 15.35 17.19 -25.15
CA ARG A 147 15.84 18.14 -26.14
C ARG A 147 17.36 18.20 -26.00
N SER A 148 18.01 17.85 -27.10
CA SER A 148 19.45 17.96 -27.36
C SER A 148 19.94 19.40 -27.30
#